data_AF-A0AAE3NR96-F1
#
_entry.id   AF-A0AAE3NR96-F1
#
_cell.length_a   1.000
_cell.length_b   1.000
_cell.length_c   1.000
_cell.angle_alpha   90.00
_cell.angle_beta   90.00
_cell.angle_gamma   90.00
#
_symmetry.space_group_name_H-M   'P 1'
#
loop_
_entity.id
_entity.type
_entity.pdbx_description
1 polymer ?
#
loop_
_entity_poly.entity_id
_entity_poly.type
_entity_poly.pdbx_seq_one_letter_code
_entity_poly.pdbx_strand_id
1 'polypeptide(L)'
;MQQTAATNIHSGQVVPEVAAGEVATANPEVERVVRFLNDIFIEIDNSIDPTTPNPHMNMLLHLLQCHFDGRLVSPSAMIAASGVPYATGTRKLAEIQSAGLVVQRPRTKSGKSFSLHPSPQLLQSFNQLADRINRIGRGAFGGAQRPDRTNDYYFGGSYQPGQATIPPPSALPQALKLPGGIRILVHGDPTFMVMETLKRQFEQIIGTDISQRAFSIDRLREEGLRNATLARSRYDLIAVDLPWLGEFVAKGVIRPLPEIMDIARLDPSDFHTAGWRAAHWDGVPYGVPSQTTPELMFYRKDWFAEAGLEPPATTDAVIAAARHFHDPRRGRYGVAWNAARGTALGHTFMMTCADFGQPVIDIPEIAGAFDADHLARDDVRPMLDSDRALAAAEYLMDLLAYSPPDILSMSWYERVRPYAAGKVAMAYGYTLLAPYFELDSACPAHGRTGYLPHPHGPDGMPIAPVGGYVLCVPANLAEDRVPDTVQALVSFTSPAAQKLYAQNGSRTAPRYSVGSDPEVRRLSPIFETVDQMSWRDELQFWPRPPIPQISELFTICGHELHDMLRGFVTPSEALARAQARAEEALRRPVT
;
A
#
# COMPACT_ATOMS: atom_id res chain seq x y z
N MET A 1 2.38 -23.14 59.65
CA MET A 1 2.97 -22.26 58.63
C MET A 1 2.42 -22.70 57.28
N GLN A 2 1.49 -21.94 56.70
CA GLN A 2 1.02 -22.18 55.33
C GLN A 2 2.14 -21.75 54.37
N GLN A 3 2.65 -22.70 53.56
CA GLN A 3 3.50 -22.38 52.43
C GLN A 3 2.62 -21.83 51.31
N THR A 4 2.82 -20.56 50.97
CA THR A 4 2.24 -19.91 49.80
C THR A 4 2.86 -20.49 48.53
N ALA A 5 2.03 -21.09 47.67
CA ALA A 5 2.42 -21.53 46.34
C ALA A 5 2.91 -20.33 45.50
N ALA A 6 4.11 -20.45 44.92
CA ALA A 6 4.69 -19.40 44.09
C ALA A 6 3.92 -19.29 42.76
N THR A 7 3.33 -18.11 42.52
CA THR A 7 2.63 -17.78 41.28
C THR A 7 3.62 -17.20 40.27
N ASN A 8 3.55 -17.63 39.01
CA ASN A 8 4.38 -17.04 37.95
C ASN A 8 3.90 -15.60 37.66
N ILE A 9 4.75 -14.61 37.95
CA ILE A 9 4.41 -13.18 37.99
C ILE A 9 4.00 -12.65 36.60
N HIS A 10 4.39 -13.32 35.50
CA HIS A 10 4.08 -12.88 34.15
C HIS A 10 2.83 -13.50 33.51
N SER A 11 2.43 -14.72 33.92
CA SER A 11 1.33 -15.45 33.27
C SER A 11 0.17 -15.80 34.20
N GLY A 12 0.28 -15.56 35.51
CA GLY A 12 -0.77 -15.85 36.49
C GLY A 12 -1.08 -17.33 36.71
N GLN A 13 -0.32 -18.24 36.09
CA GLN A 13 -0.49 -19.68 36.26
C GLN A 13 0.14 -20.17 37.57
N VAL A 14 -0.61 -21.02 38.28
CA VAL A 14 -0.16 -21.73 39.48
C VAL A 14 0.73 -22.89 39.04
N VAL A 15 1.97 -22.93 39.52
CA VAL A 15 2.89 -24.04 39.26
C VAL A 15 2.40 -25.27 40.04
N PRO A 16 2.17 -26.44 39.40
CA PRO A 16 1.78 -27.65 40.13
C PRO A 16 2.90 -28.09 41.08
N GLU A 17 2.57 -28.41 42.33
CA GLU A 17 3.53 -29.06 43.24
C GLU A 17 3.84 -30.49 42.73
N VAL A 18 5.13 -30.78 42.53
CA VAL A 18 5.59 -32.13 42.20
C VAL A 18 5.51 -32.98 43.46
N ALA A 19 4.70 -34.05 43.43
CA ALA A 19 4.57 -34.96 44.56
C ALA A 19 5.91 -35.68 44.85
N ALA A 20 6.28 -35.74 46.13
CA ALA A 20 7.51 -36.41 46.55
C ALA A 20 7.44 -37.92 46.21
N GLY A 21 8.20 -38.35 45.20
CA GLY A 21 8.34 -39.76 44.81
C GLY A 21 8.23 -40.04 43.31
N GLU A 22 7.84 -39.07 42.47
CA GLU A 22 7.82 -39.26 41.02
C GLU A 22 9.21 -39.02 40.41
N VAL A 23 9.74 -40.03 39.70
CA VAL A 23 10.91 -39.86 38.85
C VAL A 23 10.47 -39.14 37.59
N ALA A 24 10.79 -37.85 37.48
CA ALA A 24 10.51 -37.07 36.28
C ALA A 24 11.26 -37.67 35.08
N THR A 25 10.52 -38.21 34.11
CA THR A 25 11.08 -38.66 32.85
C THR A 25 11.39 -37.46 31.95
N ALA A 26 12.59 -37.39 31.38
CA ALA A 26 13.00 -36.30 30.51
C ALA A 26 12.13 -36.28 29.24
N ASN A 27 11.29 -35.26 29.11
CA ASN A 27 10.48 -35.02 27.91
C ASN A 27 11.43 -34.65 26.74
N PRO A 28 11.33 -35.29 25.56
CA PRO A 28 12.07 -34.90 24.36
C PRO A 28 11.90 -33.43 23.99
N GLU A 29 10.79 -32.80 24.38
CA GLU A 29 10.60 -31.35 24.23
C GLU A 29 11.47 -30.54 25.19
N VAL A 30 11.73 -31.02 26.41
CA VAL A 30 12.64 -30.35 27.36
C VAL A 30 14.06 -30.37 26.82
N GLU A 31 14.52 -31.50 26.27
CA GLU A 31 15.84 -31.57 25.62
C GLU A 31 15.93 -30.60 24.42
N ARG A 32 14.86 -30.52 23.62
CA ARG A 32 14.78 -29.63 22.47
C ARG A 32 14.78 -28.16 22.86
N VAL A 33 14.03 -27.79 23.90
CA VAL A 33 13.98 -26.43 24.45
C VAL A 33 15.30 -26.06 25.12
N VAL A 34 15.93 -26.98 25.85
CA VAL A 34 17.26 -26.75 26.46
C VAL A 34 18.31 -26.53 25.38
N ARG A 35 18.32 -27.34 24.31
CA ARG A 35 19.22 -27.15 23.17
C ARG A 35 18.98 -25.80 22.48
N PHE A 36 17.73 -25.47 22.19
CA PHE A 36 17.34 -24.18 21.62
C PHE A 36 17.80 -22.98 22.48
N LEU A 37 17.59 -23.05 23.80
CA LEU A 37 18.02 -22.01 24.73
C LEU A 37 19.54 -21.89 24.76
N ASN A 38 20.26 -23.01 24.80
CA ASN A 38 21.71 -23.02 24.80
C ASN A 38 22.29 -22.40 23.51
N ASP A 39 21.73 -22.77 22.34
CA ASP A 39 22.13 -22.22 21.05
C ASP A 39 21.85 -20.71 20.96
N ILE A 40 20.72 -20.24 21.52
CA ILE A 40 20.42 -18.81 21.62
C ILE A 40 21.42 -18.08 22.52
N PHE A 41 21.72 -18.61 23.71
CA PHE A 41 22.64 -17.96 24.63
C PHE A 41 24.04 -17.87 24.05
N ILE A 42 24.53 -18.91 23.38
CA ILE A 42 25.83 -18.89 22.68
C ILE A 42 25.87 -17.77 21.63
N GLU A 43 24.80 -17.60 20.84
CA GLU A 43 24.75 -16.55 19.82
C GLU A 43 24.65 -15.14 20.42
N ILE A 44 23.90 -14.97 21.51
CA ILE A 44 23.82 -13.71 22.25
C ILE A 44 25.19 -13.34 22.83
N ASP A 45 25.86 -14.31 23.48
CA ASP A 45 27.15 -14.12 24.14
C ASP A 45 28.28 -13.84 23.13
N ASN A 46 28.27 -14.50 21.97
CA ASN A 46 29.28 -14.30 20.92
C ASN A 46 29.07 -12.99 20.13
N SER A 47 27.85 -12.46 20.13
CA SER A 47 27.55 -11.23 19.39
C SER A 47 27.87 -9.97 20.23
N ILE A 48 27.86 -10.07 21.57
CA ILE A 48 27.89 -8.92 22.48
C ILE A 48 28.60 -9.27 23.81
N ASP A 49 29.84 -8.79 23.97
CA ASP A 49 30.63 -8.83 25.23
C ASP A 49 30.42 -7.51 26.01
N PRO A 50 30.16 -7.46 27.35
CA PRO A 50 30.26 -8.52 28.38
C PRO A 50 28.96 -8.94 29.11
N THR A 51 28.99 -10.15 29.70
CA THR A 51 27.91 -10.87 30.41
C THR A 51 27.96 -10.69 31.95
N THR A 52 27.19 -9.74 32.44
CA THR A 52 26.62 -9.65 33.82
C THR A 52 25.25 -8.94 33.64
N PRO A 53 24.48 -8.42 34.64
CA PRO A 53 23.35 -7.54 34.32
C PRO A 53 23.86 -6.54 33.30
N ASN A 54 23.32 -6.58 32.07
CA ASN A 54 24.04 -6.03 30.92
C ASN A 54 23.45 -4.65 30.64
N PRO A 55 23.95 -3.57 31.31
CA PRO A 55 23.48 -2.23 31.05
C PRO A 55 23.68 -1.86 29.59
N HIS A 56 24.68 -2.43 28.90
CA HIS A 56 24.83 -2.26 27.46
C HIS A 56 23.66 -2.88 26.70
N MET A 57 23.32 -4.14 26.97
CA MET A 57 22.17 -4.79 26.32
C MET A 57 20.87 -4.02 26.57
N ASN A 58 20.58 -3.64 27.82
CA ASN A 58 19.37 -2.90 28.13
C ASN A 58 19.32 -1.55 27.39
N MET A 59 20.45 -0.84 27.34
CA MET A 59 20.60 0.39 26.57
C MET A 59 20.40 0.16 25.07
N LEU A 60 21.04 -0.86 24.49
CA LEU A 60 21.00 -1.17 23.07
C LEU A 60 19.60 -1.64 22.64
N LEU A 61 18.95 -2.51 23.42
CA LEU A 61 17.57 -2.94 23.18
C LEU A 61 16.59 -1.77 23.30
N HIS A 62 16.75 -0.92 24.33
CA HIS A 62 15.95 0.29 24.46
C HIS A 62 16.13 1.23 23.26
N LEU A 63 17.37 1.41 22.80
CA LEU A 63 17.68 2.24 21.65
C LEU A 63 17.10 1.66 20.35
N LEU A 64 17.24 0.36 20.12
CA LEU A 64 16.68 -0.34 18.96
C LEU A 64 15.16 -0.29 18.97
N GLN A 65 14.52 -0.54 20.12
CA GLN A 65 13.08 -0.46 20.26
C GLN A 65 12.59 0.97 20.01
N CYS A 66 13.22 1.98 20.61
CA CYS A 66 12.88 3.37 20.34
C CYS A 66 13.10 3.74 18.87
N HIS A 67 14.14 3.24 18.23
CA HIS A 67 14.39 3.45 16.81
C HIS A 67 13.28 2.87 15.94
N PHE A 68 12.87 1.61 16.18
CA PHE A 68 11.78 0.98 15.45
C PHE A 68 10.42 1.63 15.73
N ASP A 69 10.21 2.19 16.92
CA ASP A 69 9.01 2.93 17.29
C ASP A 69 9.02 4.40 16.83
N GLY A 70 10.09 4.88 16.19
CA GLY A 70 10.22 6.29 15.82
C GLY A 70 10.28 7.25 17.02
N ARG A 71 10.86 6.82 18.16
CA ARG A 71 11.03 7.61 19.38
C ARG A 71 12.47 8.11 19.54
N LEU A 72 12.63 9.40 19.79
CA LEU A 72 13.95 9.99 20.07
C LEU A 72 14.47 9.56 21.44
N VAL A 73 15.72 9.10 21.50
CA VAL A 73 16.39 8.73 22.75
C VAL A 73 17.35 9.85 23.17
N SER A 74 17.19 10.35 24.39
CA SER A 74 18.15 11.25 25.02
C SER A 74 19.22 10.46 25.78
N PRO A 75 20.41 11.04 26.05
CA PRO A 75 21.42 10.40 26.89
C PRO A 75 20.87 9.99 28.26
N SER A 76 20.06 10.84 28.89
CA SER A 76 19.44 10.54 30.20
C SER A 76 18.44 9.39 30.12
N ALA A 77 17.65 9.29 29.04
CA ALA A 77 16.72 8.17 28.84
C ALA A 77 17.48 6.85 28.63
N MET A 78 18.56 6.87 27.85
CA MET A 78 19.41 5.70 27.66
C MET A 78 20.10 5.28 28.96
N ILE A 79 20.62 6.24 29.75
CA ILE A 79 21.16 5.98 31.10
C ILE A 79 20.11 5.35 32.01
N ALA A 80 18.87 5.83 32.00
CA ALA A 80 17.79 5.26 32.79
C ALA A 80 17.47 3.81 32.37
N ALA A 81 17.48 3.52 31.06
CA ALA A 81 17.23 2.18 30.53
C ALA A 81 18.29 1.14 30.95
N SER A 82 19.50 1.57 31.33
CA SER A 82 20.59 0.68 31.71
C SER A 82 20.31 -0.20 32.94
N GLY A 83 19.39 0.22 33.81
CA GLY A 83 19.10 -0.48 35.07
C GLY A 83 20.22 -0.36 36.13
N VAL A 84 21.20 0.53 35.95
CA VAL A 84 22.29 0.76 36.90
C VAL A 84 22.31 2.23 37.40
N PRO A 85 23.00 2.55 38.51
CA PRO A 85 23.10 3.92 39.01
C PRO A 85 23.63 4.90 37.95
N TYR A 86 23.14 6.15 37.96
CA TYR A 86 23.39 7.14 36.91
C TYR A 86 24.87 7.33 36.54
N ALA A 87 25.77 7.38 37.52
CA ALA A 87 27.21 7.51 37.29
C ALA A 87 27.83 6.28 36.60
N THR A 88 27.29 5.08 36.87
CA THR A 88 27.68 3.85 36.17
C THR A 88 27.07 3.81 34.78
N GLY A 89 25.79 4.14 34.62
CA GLY A 89 25.13 4.20 33.31
C GLY A 89 25.78 5.22 32.37
N THR A 90 26.23 6.37 32.89
CA THR A 90 26.97 7.37 32.09
C THR A 90 28.28 6.80 31.52
N ARG A 91 29.04 6.05 32.32
CA ARG A 91 30.27 5.38 31.87
C ARG A 91 29.97 4.32 30.81
N LYS A 92 28.91 3.54 31.01
CA LYS A 92 28.47 2.50 30.07
C LYS A 92 27.97 3.07 28.74
N LEU A 93 27.28 4.21 28.77
CA LEU A 93 26.93 4.92 27.54
C LEU A 93 28.18 5.41 26.79
N ALA A 94 29.19 5.91 27.48
CA ALA A 94 30.44 6.34 26.86
C ALA A 94 31.20 5.16 26.22
N GLU A 95 31.20 3.98 26.86
CA GLU A 95 31.74 2.74 26.29
C GLU A 95 31.04 2.37 24.97
N ILE A 96 29.70 2.34 24.95
CA ILE A 96 28.90 2.06 23.74
C ILE A 96 29.20 3.08 22.62
N GLN A 97 29.33 4.36 22.96
CA GLN A 97 29.67 5.41 21.99
C GLN A 97 31.08 5.25 21.43
N SER A 98 32.06 4.92 22.28
CA SER A 98 33.44 4.67 21.87
C SER A 98 33.56 3.46 20.95
N ALA A 99 32.69 2.47 21.13
CA ALA A 99 32.58 1.29 20.26
C ALA A 99 31.91 1.57 18.91
N GLY A 100 31.46 2.80 18.64
CA GLY A 100 30.83 3.17 17.36
C GLY A 100 29.42 2.59 17.17
N LEU A 101 28.80 2.05 18.23
CA LEU A 101 27.46 1.43 18.15
C LEU A 101 26.32 2.45 18.16
N VAL A 102 26.60 3.71 18.54
CA VAL A 102 25.61 4.78 18.67
C VAL A 102 26.07 6.02 17.93
N VAL A 103 25.18 6.62 17.15
CA VAL A 103 25.38 7.88 16.45
C VAL A 103 24.61 8.99 17.18
N GLN A 104 25.23 10.16 17.32
CA GLN A 104 24.59 11.35 17.86
C GLN A 104 24.07 12.23 16.73
N ARG A 105 22.82 12.70 16.83
CA ARG A 105 22.24 13.69 15.91
C ARG A 105 21.88 14.96 16.65
N PRO A 106 22.37 16.15 16.22
CA PRO A 106 22.00 17.42 16.83
C PRO A 106 20.49 17.65 16.79
N ARG A 107 19.90 18.05 17.92
CA ARG A 107 18.49 18.47 18.02
C ARG A 107 18.30 19.97 17.85
N THR A 108 19.38 20.75 17.90
CA THR A 108 19.35 22.21 17.74
C THR A 108 20.48 22.66 16.82
N LYS A 109 20.28 23.79 16.13
CA LYS A 109 21.31 24.42 15.29
C LYS A 109 22.62 24.71 16.04
N SER A 110 22.54 24.87 17.37
CA SER A 110 23.69 25.11 18.24
C SER A 110 24.57 23.88 18.51
N GLY A 111 24.08 22.67 18.20
CA GLY A 111 24.77 21.41 18.52
C GLY A 111 24.75 21.01 20.00
N LYS A 112 24.23 21.85 20.91
CA LYS A 112 24.30 21.63 22.37
C LYS A 112 23.41 20.51 22.89
N SER A 113 22.42 20.07 22.13
CA SER A 113 21.58 18.93 22.45
C SER A 113 21.55 17.97 21.28
N PHE A 114 21.54 16.67 21.58
CA PHE A 114 21.56 15.60 20.59
C PHE A 114 20.64 14.45 21.01
N SER A 115 20.16 13.71 20.02
CA SER A 115 19.48 12.43 20.18
C SER A 115 20.43 11.30 19.81
N LEU A 116 20.28 10.16 20.46
CA LEU A 116 21.02 8.93 20.18
C LEU A 116 20.25 8.07 19.19
N HIS A 117 20.99 7.49 18.23
CA HIS A 117 20.46 6.62 17.18
C HIS A 117 21.37 5.39 17.06
N PRO A 118 20.84 4.21 16.71
CA PRO A 118 21.68 3.03 16.45
C PRO A 118 22.57 3.29 15.24
N SER A 119 23.83 2.86 15.30
CA SER A 119 24.73 2.96 14.15
C SER A 119 24.43 1.89 13.10
N PRO A 120 24.86 2.07 11.84
CA PRO A 120 24.75 1.03 10.81
C PRO A 120 25.39 -0.30 11.23
N GLN A 121 26.51 -0.23 11.96
CA GLN A 121 27.20 -1.41 12.49
C GLN A 121 26.33 -2.15 13.51
N LEU A 122 25.71 -1.43 14.46
CA LEU A 122 24.82 -2.02 15.45
C LEU A 122 23.61 -2.70 14.80
N LEU A 123 22.98 -2.02 13.83
CA LEU A 123 21.85 -2.58 13.08
C LEU A 123 22.25 -3.85 12.32
N GLN A 124 23.43 -3.86 11.68
CA GLN A 124 23.93 -5.03 10.98
C GLN A 124 24.18 -6.21 11.93
N SER A 125 24.83 -5.98 13.08
CA SER A 125 25.09 -7.01 14.08
C SER A 125 23.78 -7.63 14.61
N PHE A 126 22.78 -6.80 14.90
CA PHE A 126 21.48 -7.28 15.39
C PHE A 126 20.65 -7.98 14.30
N ASN A 127 20.73 -7.56 13.04
CA ASN A 127 20.12 -8.28 11.93
C ASN A 127 20.72 -9.68 11.77
N GLN A 128 22.06 -9.78 11.81
CA GLN A 128 22.72 -11.09 11.75
C GLN A 128 22.37 -11.97 12.95
N LEU A 129 22.26 -11.40 14.16
CA LEU A 129 21.80 -12.11 15.35
C LEU A 129 20.35 -12.60 15.17
N ALA A 130 19.44 -11.76 14.68
CA ALA A 130 18.06 -12.12 14.42
C ALA A 130 17.95 -13.27 13.41
N ASP A 131 18.75 -13.24 12.33
CA ASP A 131 18.81 -14.32 11.34
C ASP A 131 19.29 -15.65 11.93
N ARG A 132 20.31 -15.60 12.81
CA ARG A 132 20.82 -16.79 13.51
C ARG A 132 19.77 -17.35 14.48
N ILE A 133 19.11 -16.50 15.27
CA ILE A 133 18.03 -16.89 16.18
C ILE A 133 16.86 -17.52 15.41
N ASN A 134 16.46 -16.92 14.29
CA ASN A 134 15.40 -17.47 13.44
C ASN A 134 15.77 -18.85 12.87
N ARG A 135 17.04 -19.04 12.45
CA ARG A 135 17.53 -20.34 11.97
C ARG A 135 17.52 -21.40 13.06
N ILE A 136 17.97 -21.05 14.27
CA ILE A 136 17.95 -21.92 15.45
C ILE A 136 16.50 -22.28 15.81
N GLY A 137 15.59 -21.31 15.81
CA GLY A 137 14.17 -21.53 16.05
C GLY A 137 13.50 -22.43 15.01
N ARG A 138 13.83 -22.27 13.72
CA ARG A 138 13.35 -23.17 12.66
C ARG A 138 13.87 -24.60 12.83
N GLY A 139 15.14 -24.76 13.20
CA GLY A 139 15.72 -26.08 13.48
C GLY A 139 15.11 -26.78 14.70
N ALA A 140 14.68 -26.01 15.70
CA ALA A 140 14.08 -26.54 16.92
C ALA A 140 12.56 -26.75 16.82
N PHE A 141 11.83 -25.93 16.08
CA PHE A 141 10.35 -25.92 16.11
C PHE A 141 9.67 -26.06 14.74
N GLY A 142 10.42 -26.10 13.63
CA GLY A 142 9.88 -26.25 12.27
C GLY A 142 9.55 -27.71 11.93
N GLY A 143 8.27 -28.08 12.01
CA GLY A 143 7.77 -29.37 11.52
C GLY A 143 7.76 -29.49 9.99
N ALA A 144 8.15 -30.67 9.50
CA ALA A 144 7.92 -31.24 8.15
C ALA A 144 8.13 -30.32 6.93
N GLN A 145 9.24 -30.56 6.22
CA GLN A 145 9.40 -30.23 4.81
C GLN A 145 8.14 -30.62 4.01
N ARG A 146 7.46 -29.66 3.38
CA ARG A 146 6.73 -29.93 2.13
C ARG A 146 7.74 -29.82 0.99
N PRO A 147 7.81 -30.79 0.08
CA PRO A 147 8.82 -30.81 -0.96
C PRO A 147 8.56 -29.69 -1.97
N ASP A 148 9.67 -29.11 -2.39
CA ASP A 148 9.87 -28.27 -3.56
C ASP A 148 8.93 -28.65 -4.73
N ARG A 149 8.05 -27.74 -5.13
CA ARG A 149 7.55 -27.70 -6.51
C ARG A 149 8.18 -26.50 -7.17
N THR A 150 9.28 -26.81 -7.85
CA THR A 150 9.86 -26.09 -8.98
C THR A 150 8.85 -25.23 -9.73
N ASN A 151 9.07 -23.92 -9.70
CA ASN A 151 9.06 -23.07 -10.89
C ASN A 151 9.94 -21.85 -10.60
N ASP A 152 11.24 -22.09 -10.68
CA ASP A 152 12.23 -21.06 -10.93
C ASP A 152 12.02 -20.52 -12.34
N TYR A 153 11.65 -19.25 -12.45
CA TYR A 153 12.20 -18.38 -13.48
C TYR A 153 12.52 -17.03 -12.83
N TYR A 154 13.82 -16.79 -12.69
CA TYR A 154 14.45 -15.71 -11.96
C TYR A 154 14.99 -14.69 -12.96
N PHE A 155 14.75 -13.39 -12.73
CA PHE A 155 15.59 -12.33 -13.29
C PHE A 155 15.75 -11.19 -12.26
N GLY A 156 16.99 -11.05 -11.75
CA GLY A 156 17.55 -9.79 -11.22
C GLY A 156 17.43 -9.54 -9.71
N GLY A 157 18.58 -9.47 -9.02
CA GLY A 157 18.74 -8.64 -7.80
C GLY A 157 18.35 -9.26 -6.45
N SER A 158 19.26 -10.06 -5.86
CA SER A 158 19.39 -10.39 -4.42
C SER A 158 18.22 -10.14 -3.44
N TYR A 159 17.06 -10.75 -3.67
CA TYR A 159 16.12 -11.10 -2.62
C TYR A 159 15.57 -12.48 -2.98
N GLN A 160 15.95 -13.52 -2.24
CA GLN A 160 15.34 -14.83 -2.42
C GLN A 160 13.84 -14.71 -2.10
N PRO A 161 12.94 -14.92 -3.08
CA PRO A 161 11.52 -14.84 -2.84
C PRO A 161 11.11 -15.91 -1.82
N GLY A 162 10.52 -15.49 -0.70
CA GLY A 162 9.92 -16.39 0.28
C GLY A 162 10.73 -16.70 1.55
N GLN A 163 11.91 -16.11 1.76
CA GLN A 163 12.69 -16.40 3.00
C GLN A 163 13.29 -15.19 3.73
N ALA A 164 13.54 -14.06 3.08
CA ALA A 164 14.10 -12.87 3.74
C ALA A 164 12.98 -11.88 4.08
N THR A 165 12.85 -11.57 5.37
CA THR A 165 11.96 -10.50 5.86
C THR A 165 12.63 -9.17 5.56
N ILE A 166 11.89 -8.20 4.99
CA ILE A 166 12.40 -6.86 4.71
C ILE A 166 12.76 -6.20 6.06
N PRO A 167 14.00 -5.70 6.21
CA PRO A 167 14.42 -5.07 7.46
C PRO A 167 13.67 -3.75 7.69
N PRO A 168 13.56 -3.29 8.95
CA PRO A 168 13.01 -1.99 9.25
C PRO A 168 13.76 -0.85 8.52
N PRO A 169 13.07 0.25 8.18
CA PRO A 169 13.70 1.36 7.49
C PRO A 169 14.82 1.97 8.33
N SER A 170 16.01 2.06 7.73
CA SER A 170 17.17 2.68 8.35
C SER A 170 17.18 4.18 8.12
N ALA A 171 17.63 4.92 9.12
CA ALA A 171 17.76 6.36 8.98
C ALA A 171 18.86 6.73 7.98
N LEU A 172 18.65 7.79 7.20
CA LEU A 172 19.61 8.28 6.21
C LEU A 172 20.95 8.62 6.88
N PRO A 173 22.09 8.29 6.25
CA PRO A 173 23.41 8.63 6.80
C PRO A 173 23.59 10.13 7.03
N GLN A 174 22.97 10.95 6.20
CA GLN A 174 22.94 12.41 6.33
C GLN A 174 21.49 12.88 6.32
N ALA A 175 21.17 13.82 7.22
CA ALA A 175 19.88 14.49 7.23
C ALA A 175 19.70 15.34 5.96
N LEU A 176 18.48 15.35 5.43
CA LEU A 176 18.13 16.23 4.31
C LEU A 176 18.24 17.70 4.72
N LYS A 177 18.80 18.53 3.84
CA LYS A 177 19.11 19.94 4.07
C LYS A 177 18.07 20.86 3.43
N LEU A 178 16.78 20.52 3.56
CA LEU A 178 15.67 21.31 3.05
C LEU A 178 15.25 22.39 4.06
N PRO A 179 15.43 23.70 3.78
CA PRO A 179 14.93 24.75 4.65
C PRO A 179 13.41 24.65 4.79
N GLY A 180 12.91 24.62 6.04
CA GLY A 180 11.48 24.48 6.32
C GLY A 180 10.92 23.06 6.19
N GLY A 181 11.80 22.05 6.08
CA GLY A 181 11.38 20.65 5.96
C GLY A 181 10.97 20.26 4.54
N ILE A 182 10.46 19.04 4.40
CA ILE A 182 9.87 18.53 3.16
C ILE A 182 8.36 18.77 3.14
N ARG A 183 7.84 19.24 2.00
CA ARG A 183 6.43 19.61 1.82
C ARG A 183 5.81 18.67 0.80
N ILE A 184 4.74 17.98 1.18
CA ILE A 184 4.16 16.89 0.38
C ILE A 184 2.66 17.16 0.19
N LEU A 185 2.21 17.17 -1.05
CA LEU A 185 0.80 17.24 -1.42
C LEU A 185 0.31 15.83 -1.74
N VAL A 186 -0.69 15.34 -1.02
CA VAL A 186 -1.16 13.94 -1.14
C VAL A 186 -2.68 13.85 -1.15
N HIS A 187 -3.18 12.66 -1.47
CA HIS A 187 -4.59 12.33 -1.32
C HIS A 187 -4.93 11.98 0.14
N GLY A 188 -6.13 12.31 0.60
CA GLY A 188 -6.63 12.00 1.94
C GLY A 188 -7.12 10.56 2.11
N ASP A 189 -6.34 9.58 1.72
CA ASP A 189 -6.68 8.15 1.84
C ASP A 189 -5.93 7.42 2.97
N PRO A 190 -6.38 6.21 3.37
CA PRO A 190 -5.77 5.48 4.46
C PRO A 190 -4.25 5.28 4.36
N THR A 191 -3.68 5.10 3.16
CA THR A 191 -2.23 4.88 3.04
C THR A 191 -1.45 6.16 3.30
N PHE A 192 -1.81 7.29 2.69
CA PHE A 192 -1.11 8.55 2.96
C PHE A 192 -1.38 9.08 4.37
N MET A 193 -2.51 8.72 4.99
CA MET A 193 -2.76 9.02 6.40
C MET A 193 -1.88 8.19 7.35
N VAL A 194 -1.33 7.05 6.92
CA VAL A 194 -0.28 6.36 7.68
C VAL A 194 1.00 7.18 7.72
N MET A 195 1.37 7.91 6.66
CA MET A 195 2.54 8.81 6.70
C MET A 195 2.36 9.89 7.76
N GLU A 196 1.16 10.48 7.86
CA GLU A 196 0.83 11.47 8.89
C GLU A 196 0.87 10.85 10.29
N THR A 197 0.33 9.64 10.45
CA THR A 197 0.35 8.90 11.72
C THR A 197 1.79 8.56 12.17
N LEU A 198 2.63 8.17 11.22
CA LEU A 198 4.04 7.80 11.43
C LEU A 198 5.01 8.96 11.18
N LYS A 199 4.50 10.20 11.13
CA LYS A 199 5.28 11.38 10.74
C LYS A 199 6.62 11.46 11.45
N ARG A 200 6.63 11.29 12.77
CA ARG A 200 7.85 11.36 13.60
C ARG A 200 8.88 10.29 13.24
N GLN A 201 8.42 9.10 12.84
CA GLN A 201 9.30 8.01 12.40
C GLN A 201 9.92 8.33 11.04
N PHE A 202 9.12 8.82 10.09
CA PHE A 202 9.64 9.26 8.80
C PHE A 202 10.58 10.46 8.93
N GLU A 203 10.29 11.43 9.81
CA GLU A 203 11.18 12.57 10.11
C GLU A 203 12.52 12.11 10.69
N GLN A 204 12.54 11.05 11.50
CA GLN A 204 13.79 10.44 11.99
C GLN A 204 14.56 9.73 10.88
N ILE A 205 13.85 9.06 9.97
CA ILE A 205 14.45 8.40 8.82
C ILE A 205 15.16 9.44 7.94
N ILE A 206 14.49 10.53 7.57
CA ILE A 206 15.03 11.53 6.65
C ILE A 206 15.83 12.65 7.33
N GLY A 207 15.70 12.81 8.65
CA GLY A 207 16.41 13.81 9.44
C GLY A 207 15.90 15.25 9.29
N THR A 208 14.69 15.45 8.77
CA THR A 208 14.05 16.77 8.63
C THR A 208 12.54 16.68 8.84
N ASP A 209 11.89 17.82 9.10
CA ASP A 209 10.46 17.90 9.37
C ASP A 209 9.62 17.61 8.11
N ILE A 210 8.44 17.00 8.28
CA ILE A 210 7.49 16.73 7.18
C ILE A 210 6.26 17.63 7.33
N SER A 211 5.88 18.29 6.24
CA SER A 211 4.63 19.04 6.13
C SER A 211 3.75 18.42 5.05
N GLN A 212 2.77 17.62 5.46
CA GLN A 212 1.81 16.98 4.58
C GLN A 212 0.55 17.83 4.42
N ARG A 213 0.03 17.95 3.19
CA ARG A 213 -1.27 18.53 2.90
C ARG A 213 -2.10 17.53 2.10
N ALA A 214 -3.22 17.09 2.69
CA ALA A 214 -4.09 16.09 2.10
C ALA A 214 -5.39 16.71 1.57
N PHE A 215 -5.85 16.26 0.41
CA PHE A 215 -7.11 16.69 -0.21
C PHE A 215 -7.92 15.50 -0.75
N SER A 216 -9.21 15.73 -1.04
CA SER A 216 -9.97 14.83 -1.91
C SER A 216 -9.39 14.82 -3.32
N ILE A 217 -9.63 13.75 -4.08
CA ILE A 217 -9.09 13.53 -5.42
C ILE A 217 -9.24 14.76 -6.35
N ASP A 218 -10.44 15.33 -6.50
CA ASP A 218 -10.64 16.48 -7.39
C ASP A 218 -9.88 17.72 -6.89
N ARG A 219 -9.88 17.97 -5.57
CA ARG A 219 -9.18 19.11 -4.97
C ARG A 219 -7.66 18.96 -5.03
N LEU A 220 -7.16 17.72 -4.96
CA LEU A 220 -5.75 17.37 -5.14
C LEU A 220 -5.30 17.71 -6.56
N ARG A 221 -6.05 17.25 -7.58
CA ARG A 221 -5.76 17.57 -8.99
C ARG A 221 -5.70 19.08 -9.21
N GLU A 222 -6.73 19.79 -8.78
CA GLU A 222 -6.78 21.25 -8.94
C GLU A 222 -5.62 21.95 -8.23
N GLU A 223 -5.22 21.49 -7.03
CA GLU A 223 -4.10 22.08 -6.31
C GLU A 223 -2.76 21.82 -7.01
N GLY A 224 -2.56 20.62 -7.57
CA GLY A 224 -1.39 20.29 -8.37
C GLY A 224 -1.25 21.19 -9.59
N LEU A 225 -2.34 21.35 -10.36
CA LEU A 225 -2.39 22.24 -11.53
C LEU A 225 -2.19 23.71 -11.15
N ARG A 226 -2.85 24.20 -10.09
CA ARG A 226 -2.65 25.57 -9.59
C ARG A 226 -1.21 25.80 -9.14
N ASN A 227 -0.61 24.84 -8.45
CA ASN A 227 0.77 24.94 -7.97
C ASN A 227 1.76 25.09 -9.12
N ALA A 228 1.52 24.44 -10.26
CA ALA A 228 2.37 24.56 -11.45
C ALA A 228 2.40 25.99 -12.03
N THR A 229 1.34 26.78 -11.86
CA THR A 229 1.27 28.18 -12.34
C THR A 229 2.12 29.16 -11.52
N LEU A 230 2.62 28.73 -10.36
CA LEU A 230 3.45 29.57 -9.49
C LEU A 230 4.89 29.63 -10.00
N ALA A 231 5.57 30.75 -9.74
CA ALA A 231 7.00 30.88 -10.05
C ALA A 231 7.89 29.86 -9.31
N ARG A 232 7.44 29.38 -8.14
CA ARG A 232 8.10 28.33 -7.36
C ARG A 232 7.07 27.43 -6.72
N SER A 233 7.34 26.12 -6.74
CA SER A 233 6.47 25.13 -6.12
C SER A 233 6.33 25.34 -4.60
N ARG A 234 5.09 25.24 -4.11
CA ARG A 234 4.78 25.15 -2.67
C ARG A 234 5.09 23.77 -2.10
N TYR A 235 5.26 22.77 -2.95
CA TYR A 235 5.46 21.37 -2.58
C TYR A 235 6.76 20.83 -3.17
N ASP A 236 7.43 19.95 -2.44
CA ASP A 236 8.60 19.22 -2.90
C ASP A 236 8.18 17.93 -3.63
N LEU A 237 7.17 17.25 -3.10
CA LEU A 237 6.54 16.08 -3.72
C LEU A 237 5.04 16.30 -3.88
N ILE A 238 4.48 15.82 -4.99
CA ILE A 238 3.04 15.79 -5.22
C ILE A 238 2.61 14.39 -5.62
N ALA A 239 1.52 13.90 -5.04
CA ALA A 239 0.86 12.67 -5.47
C ALA A 239 0.02 12.95 -6.72
N VAL A 240 0.22 12.15 -7.76
CA VAL A 240 -0.52 12.20 -9.03
C VAL A 240 -1.23 10.87 -9.19
N ASP A 241 -2.57 10.90 -9.37
CA ASP A 241 -3.35 9.70 -9.70
C ASP A 241 -2.90 9.18 -11.07
N LEU A 242 -2.76 7.87 -11.23
CA LEU A 242 -2.17 7.27 -12.43
C LEU A 242 -2.78 7.76 -13.76
N PRO A 243 -4.11 7.92 -13.92
CA PRO A 243 -4.67 8.45 -15.16
C PRO A 243 -4.23 9.87 -15.47
N TRP A 244 -3.93 10.71 -14.47
CA TRP A 244 -3.57 12.11 -14.73
C TRP A 244 -2.17 12.28 -15.31
N LEU A 245 -1.39 11.21 -15.44
CA LEU A 245 0.01 11.33 -15.80
C LEU A 245 0.22 12.11 -17.10
N GLY A 246 -0.44 11.74 -18.20
CA GLY A 246 -0.29 12.47 -19.47
C GLY A 246 -0.80 13.91 -19.40
N GLU A 247 -1.81 14.20 -18.59
CA GLU A 247 -2.26 15.58 -18.36
C GLU A 247 -1.16 16.41 -17.69
N PHE A 248 -0.56 15.86 -16.63
CA PHE A 248 0.46 16.54 -15.84
C PHE A 248 1.77 16.67 -16.62
N VAL A 249 2.11 15.71 -17.48
CA VAL A 249 3.24 15.78 -18.39
C VAL A 249 3.00 16.83 -19.47
N ALA A 250 1.86 16.78 -20.17
CA ALA A 250 1.54 17.73 -21.24
C ALA A 250 1.49 19.19 -20.76
N LYS A 251 1.04 19.43 -19.53
CA LYS A 251 1.01 20.76 -18.90
C LYS A 251 2.31 21.16 -18.21
N GLY A 252 3.36 20.33 -18.25
CA GLY A 252 4.66 20.63 -17.64
C GLY A 252 4.61 20.75 -16.10
N VAL A 253 3.76 19.97 -15.44
CA VAL A 253 3.55 20.03 -13.98
C VAL A 253 4.64 19.26 -13.23
N ILE A 254 5.16 18.18 -13.80
CA ILE A 254 6.05 17.21 -13.16
C ILE A 254 7.32 16.98 -13.99
N ARG A 255 8.43 16.66 -13.32
CA ARG A 255 9.71 16.36 -13.98
C ARG A 255 9.82 14.88 -14.36
N PRO A 256 10.45 14.55 -15.49
CA PRO A 256 10.82 13.17 -15.78
C PRO A 256 11.91 12.73 -14.79
N LEU A 257 11.77 11.53 -14.23
CA LEU A 257 12.71 11.00 -13.24
C LEU A 257 14.15 10.86 -13.78
N PRO A 258 14.40 10.47 -15.04
CA PRO A 258 15.76 10.35 -15.57
C PRO A 258 16.56 11.66 -15.58
N GLU A 259 15.90 12.82 -15.55
CA GLU A 259 16.58 14.13 -15.47
C GLU A 259 17.10 14.44 -14.07
N ILE A 260 16.53 13.82 -13.03
CA ILE A 260 16.80 14.17 -11.63
C ILE A 260 17.39 13.03 -10.82
N MET A 261 17.35 11.79 -11.33
CA MET A 261 17.91 10.63 -10.65
C MET A 261 18.24 9.45 -11.59
N ASP A 262 19.14 8.59 -11.13
CA ASP A 262 19.31 7.25 -11.69
C ASP A 262 18.15 6.34 -11.27
N ILE A 263 17.38 5.86 -12.26
CA ILE A 263 16.20 5.01 -12.07
C ILE A 263 16.56 3.65 -11.47
N ALA A 264 17.78 3.14 -11.70
CA ALA A 264 18.22 1.87 -11.14
C ALA A 264 18.19 1.85 -9.60
N ARG A 265 18.26 3.03 -8.96
CA ARG A 265 18.13 3.19 -7.50
C ARG A 265 16.78 2.74 -6.95
N LEU A 266 15.76 2.64 -7.80
CA LEU A 266 14.39 2.29 -7.41
C LEU A 266 14.10 0.80 -7.52
N ASP A 267 14.95 0.03 -8.21
CA ASP A 267 14.69 -1.34 -8.63
C ASP A 267 13.31 -1.48 -9.34
N PRO A 268 13.20 -1.01 -10.60
CA PRO A 268 11.94 -1.03 -11.34
C PRO A 268 11.27 -2.41 -11.43
N SER A 269 12.04 -3.49 -11.48
CA SER A 269 11.56 -4.88 -11.52
C SER A 269 10.79 -5.30 -10.28
N ASP A 270 11.02 -4.63 -9.15
CA ASP A 270 10.34 -4.92 -7.90
C ASP A 270 8.92 -4.31 -7.86
N PHE A 271 8.54 -3.42 -8.78
CA PHE A 271 7.19 -2.87 -8.83
C PHE A 271 6.22 -3.74 -9.62
N HIS A 272 4.93 -3.73 -9.24
CA HIS A 272 3.87 -4.28 -10.09
C HIS A 272 3.94 -3.67 -11.49
N THR A 273 4.06 -4.53 -12.51
CA THR A 273 4.36 -4.13 -13.90
C THR A 273 3.40 -3.05 -14.40
N ALA A 274 2.09 -3.24 -14.20
CA ALA A 274 1.08 -2.28 -14.62
C ALA A 274 1.15 -0.95 -13.85
N GLY A 275 1.46 -0.98 -12.55
CA GLY A 275 1.64 0.23 -11.75
C GLY A 275 2.88 1.02 -12.13
N TRP A 276 3.99 0.34 -12.45
CA TRP A 276 5.19 0.97 -12.96
C TRP A 276 4.95 1.58 -14.34
N ARG A 277 4.41 0.81 -15.30
CA ARG A 277 4.09 1.30 -16.67
C ARG A 277 3.14 2.49 -16.66
N ALA A 278 2.12 2.47 -15.81
CA ALA A 278 1.19 3.60 -15.65
C ALA A 278 1.85 4.89 -15.13
N ALA A 279 3.08 4.82 -14.59
CA ALA A 279 3.87 5.98 -14.20
C ALA A 279 4.74 6.55 -15.35
N HIS A 280 4.62 5.98 -16.57
CA HIS A 280 5.36 6.39 -17.76
C HIS A 280 4.50 7.18 -18.73
N TRP A 281 5.13 8.14 -19.39
CA TRP A 281 4.60 8.79 -20.58
C TRP A 281 5.63 8.62 -21.71
N ASP A 282 5.24 7.93 -22.78
CA ASP A 282 6.10 7.61 -23.93
C ASP A 282 7.42 6.94 -23.52
N GLY A 283 7.32 5.92 -22.67
CA GLY A 283 8.47 5.17 -22.15
C GLY A 283 9.34 5.89 -21.11
N VAL A 284 9.00 7.13 -20.73
CA VAL A 284 9.74 7.89 -19.71
C VAL A 284 9.00 7.89 -18.37
N PRO A 285 9.61 7.45 -17.25
CA PRO A 285 8.98 7.49 -15.94
C PRO A 285 9.00 8.91 -15.34
N TYR A 286 7.87 9.37 -14.81
CA TYR A 286 7.72 10.71 -14.19
C TYR A 286 7.45 10.68 -12.68
N GLY A 287 7.17 9.51 -12.12
CA GLY A 287 6.88 9.35 -10.71
C GLY A 287 7.17 7.94 -10.23
N VAL A 288 7.27 7.78 -8.91
CA VAL A 288 7.49 6.47 -8.30
C VAL A 288 6.17 6.00 -7.70
N PRO A 289 5.66 4.80 -8.06
CA PRO A 289 4.46 4.24 -7.47
C PRO A 289 4.58 4.20 -5.94
N SER A 290 3.72 4.98 -5.28
CA SER A 290 3.60 4.96 -3.82
C SER A 290 2.46 4.04 -3.39
N GLN A 291 1.50 3.83 -4.28
CA GLN A 291 0.37 2.92 -4.12
C GLN A 291 0.05 2.31 -5.48
N THR A 292 -0.10 0.99 -5.52
CA THR A 292 -0.78 0.26 -6.60
C THR A 292 -2.08 -0.26 -6.02
N THR A 293 -3.21 0.26 -6.48
CA THR A 293 -4.52 -0.01 -5.89
C THR A 293 -5.51 -0.43 -6.98
N PRO A 294 -5.55 -1.71 -7.37
CA PRO A 294 -6.56 -2.15 -8.32
C PRO A 294 -7.97 -1.97 -7.75
N GLU A 295 -8.94 -1.68 -8.62
CA GLU A 295 -10.35 -1.88 -8.28
C GLU A 295 -10.70 -3.35 -8.46
N LEU A 296 -11.33 -3.93 -7.42
CA LEU A 296 -11.67 -5.33 -7.34
C LEU A 296 -13.15 -5.50 -6.99
N MET A 297 -13.68 -6.68 -7.25
CA MET A 297 -14.97 -7.11 -6.71
C MET A 297 -14.76 -7.71 -5.31
N PHE A 298 -15.21 -6.97 -4.29
CA PHE A 298 -15.31 -7.46 -2.92
C PHE A 298 -16.61 -8.23 -2.76
N TYR A 299 -16.56 -9.42 -2.18
CA TYR A 299 -17.78 -10.20 -1.90
C TYR A 299 -17.75 -10.82 -0.50
N ARG A 300 -18.93 -10.98 0.09
CA ARG A 300 -19.11 -11.60 1.41
C ARG A 300 -19.06 -13.12 1.31
N LYS A 301 -17.89 -13.72 1.60
CA LYS A 301 -17.67 -15.18 1.55
C LYS A 301 -18.69 -15.93 2.40
N ASP A 302 -19.04 -15.38 3.56
CA ASP A 302 -20.02 -15.99 4.45
C ASP A 302 -21.44 -15.97 3.87
N TRP A 303 -21.85 -14.90 3.17
CA TRP A 303 -23.16 -14.84 2.51
C TRP A 303 -23.23 -15.81 1.32
N PHE A 304 -22.17 -15.86 0.51
CA PHE A 304 -22.06 -16.79 -0.61
C PHE A 304 -22.05 -18.24 -0.15
N ALA A 305 -21.27 -18.57 0.89
CA ALA A 305 -21.22 -19.91 1.47
C ALA A 305 -22.56 -20.33 2.09
N GLU A 306 -23.25 -19.44 2.81
CA GLU A 306 -24.58 -19.71 3.39
C GLU A 306 -25.62 -19.99 2.30
N ALA A 307 -25.55 -19.27 1.19
CA ALA A 307 -26.43 -19.46 0.04
C ALA A 307 -26.05 -20.63 -0.88
N GLY A 308 -24.88 -21.24 -0.68
CA GLY A 308 -24.33 -22.26 -1.59
C GLY A 308 -23.99 -21.72 -2.99
N LEU A 309 -23.64 -20.43 -3.08
CA LEU A 309 -23.28 -19.76 -4.33
C LEU A 309 -21.76 -19.68 -4.49
N GLU A 310 -21.29 -19.90 -5.72
CA GLU A 310 -19.90 -19.64 -6.08
C GLU A 310 -19.65 -18.12 -6.24
N PRO A 311 -18.41 -17.65 -5.99
CA PRO A 311 -18.04 -16.25 -6.22
C PRO A 311 -18.26 -15.85 -7.70
N PRO A 312 -18.78 -14.65 -8.00
CA PRO A 312 -19.23 -14.31 -9.35
C PRO A 312 -18.04 -13.94 -10.24
N ALA A 313 -17.80 -14.72 -11.30
CA ALA A 313 -16.73 -14.48 -12.26
C ALA A 313 -17.18 -13.72 -13.53
N THR A 314 -18.49 -13.62 -13.76
CA THR A 314 -19.07 -12.92 -14.92
C THR A 314 -20.07 -11.83 -14.47
N THR A 315 -20.30 -10.84 -15.33
CA THR A 315 -21.31 -9.79 -15.09
C THR A 315 -22.70 -10.37 -14.84
N ASP A 316 -23.12 -11.39 -15.60
CA ASP A 316 -24.38 -12.12 -15.38
C ASP A 316 -24.45 -12.77 -13.99
N ALA A 317 -23.33 -13.38 -13.54
CA ALA A 317 -23.25 -13.97 -12.21
C ALA A 317 -23.32 -12.91 -11.10
N VAL A 318 -22.77 -11.71 -11.34
CA VAL A 318 -22.94 -10.57 -10.43
C VAL A 318 -24.41 -10.17 -10.36
N ILE A 319 -25.10 -10.01 -11.48
CA ILE A 319 -26.53 -9.65 -11.46
C ILE A 319 -27.37 -10.73 -10.76
N ALA A 320 -27.11 -12.00 -11.02
CA ALA A 320 -27.80 -13.11 -10.38
C ALA A 320 -27.58 -13.12 -8.86
N ALA A 321 -26.34 -12.98 -8.39
CA ALA A 321 -26.01 -12.90 -6.98
C ALA A 321 -26.58 -11.63 -6.32
N ALA A 322 -26.49 -10.48 -7.01
CA ALA A 322 -27.02 -9.22 -6.51
C ALA A 322 -28.53 -9.32 -6.29
N ARG A 323 -29.26 -9.88 -7.26
CA ARG A 323 -30.70 -10.17 -7.14
C ARG A 323 -31.00 -11.11 -5.97
N HIS A 324 -30.21 -12.16 -5.79
CA HIS A 324 -30.41 -13.13 -4.71
C HIS A 324 -30.28 -12.48 -3.32
N PHE A 325 -29.28 -11.61 -3.12
CA PHE A 325 -29.00 -10.98 -1.83
C PHE A 325 -29.77 -9.68 -1.57
N HIS A 326 -30.45 -9.14 -2.58
CA HIS A 326 -31.17 -7.88 -2.45
C HIS A 326 -32.53 -8.07 -1.74
N ASP A 327 -32.59 -7.63 -0.48
CA ASP A 327 -33.81 -7.60 0.34
C ASP A 327 -33.89 -6.27 1.12
N PRO A 328 -34.39 -5.19 0.49
CA PRO A 328 -34.50 -3.87 1.11
C PRO A 328 -35.37 -3.85 2.37
N ARG A 329 -36.33 -4.78 2.50
CA ARG A 329 -37.19 -4.89 3.69
C ARG A 329 -36.39 -5.27 4.94
N ARG A 330 -35.25 -5.93 4.74
CA ARG A 330 -34.27 -6.27 5.78
C ARG A 330 -33.04 -5.37 5.76
N GLY A 331 -33.04 -4.31 4.95
CA GLY A 331 -31.91 -3.40 4.78
C GLY A 331 -30.68 -4.06 4.16
N ARG A 332 -30.86 -5.12 3.35
CA ARG A 332 -29.80 -5.82 2.61
C ARG A 332 -29.88 -5.47 1.12
N TYR A 333 -28.72 -5.24 0.50
CA TYR A 333 -28.58 -4.89 -0.90
C TYR A 333 -27.57 -5.82 -1.59
N GLY A 334 -27.73 -6.01 -2.89
CA GLY A 334 -26.91 -6.94 -3.66
C GLY A 334 -25.50 -6.42 -3.89
N VAL A 335 -25.38 -5.17 -4.33
CA VAL A 335 -24.12 -4.61 -4.83
C VAL A 335 -24.00 -3.11 -4.56
N ALA A 336 -22.79 -2.61 -4.35
CA ALA A 336 -22.48 -1.18 -4.26
C ALA A 336 -21.27 -0.81 -5.13
N TRP A 337 -21.28 0.39 -5.70
CA TRP A 337 -20.35 0.88 -6.72
C TRP A 337 -20.43 2.41 -6.80
N ASN A 338 -19.58 3.06 -7.61
CA ASN A 338 -19.61 4.52 -7.77
C ASN A 338 -20.67 4.95 -8.78
N ALA A 339 -21.79 5.49 -8.32
CA ALA A 339 -22.84 6.02 -9.22
C ALA A 339 -23.07 7.53 -9.09
N ALA A 340 -22.33 8.20 -8.20
CA ALA A 340 -22.36 9.66 -8.10
C ALA A 340 -21.93 10.34 -9.40
N ARG A 341 -22.67 11.38 -9.77
CA ARG A 341 -22.44 12.20 -10.97
C ARG A 341 -21.01 12.74 -11.02
N GLY A 342 -20.43 12.77 -12.22
CA GLY A 342 -19.09 13.31 -12.47
C GLY A 342 -18.00 12.24 -12.39
N THR A 343 -16.81 12.61 -11.91
CA THR A 343 -15.58 11.79 -11.99
C THR A 343 -15.78 10.35 -11.51
N ALA A 344 -16.52 10.14 -10.41
CA ALA A 344 -16.72 8.81 -9.83
C ALA A 344 -17.44 7.83 -10.78
N LEU A 345 -18.59 8.22 -11.34
CA LEU A 345 -19.30 7.42 -12.34
C LEU A 345 -18.55 7.33 -13.66
N GLY A 346 -17.84 8.40 -14.05
CA GLY A 346 -16.97 8.40 -15.22
C GLY A 346 -15.92 7.28 -15.15
N HIS A 347 -15.22 7.17 -14.02
CA HIS A 347 -14.28 6.07 -13.78
C HIS A 347 -14.96 4.70 -13.87
N THR A 348 -16.11 4.52 -13.21
CA THR A 348 -16.82 3.23 -13.26
C THR A 348 -17.21 2.85 -14.67
N PHE A 349 -17.80 3.75 -15.46
CA PHE A 349 -18.18 3.44 -16.83
C PHE A 349 -16.98 2.98 -17.68
N MET A 350 -15.84 3.68 -17.60
CA MET A 350 -14.65 3.28 -18.37
C MET A 350 -14.09 1.92 -17.95
N MET A 351 -14.08 1.63 -16.65
CA MET A 351 -13.66 0.32 -16.14
C MET A 351 -14.66 -0.77 -16.54
N THR A 352 -15.96 -0.48 -16.55
CA THR A 352 -16.98 -1.41 -17.05
C THR A 352 -16.84 -1.66 -18.55
N CYS A 353 -16.50 -0.67 -19.39
CA CYS A 353 -16.16 -0.93 -20.80
C CYS A 353 -15.02 -1.98 -20.92
N ALA A 354 -14.04 -1.92 -20.02
CA ALA A 354 -12.96 -2.90 -19.98
C ALA A 354 -13.44 -4.31 -19.54
N ASP A 355 -14.42 -4.40 -18.65
CA ASP A 355 -15.07 -5.67 -18.28
C ASP A 355 -15.71 -6.35 -19.52
N PHE A 356 -16.15 -5.56 -20.50
CA PHE A 356 -16.66 -6.02 -21.81
C PHE A 356 -15.59 -6.04 -22.91
N GLY A 357 -14.31 -5.99 -22.54
CA GLY A 357 -13.18 -6.19 -23.45
C GLY A 357 -12.93 -5.03 -24.42
N GLN A 358 -13.26 -3.80 -24.03
CA GLN A 358 -13.11 -2.63 -24.91
C GLN A 358 -12.47 -1.42 -24.21
N PRO A 359 -11.44 -0.80 -24.83
CA PRO A 359 -10.93 0.49 -24.39
C PRO A 359 -11.90 1.61 -24.79
N VAL A 360 -11.85 2.70 -24.02
CA VAL A 360 -12.70 3.89 -24.24
C VAL A 360 -12.19 4.82 -25.33
N ILE A 361 -10.98 4.55 -25.83
CA ILE A 361 -10.36 5.19 -26.98
C ILE A 361 -9.74 4.11 -27.88
N ASP A 362 -9.36 4.45 -29.11
CA ASP A 362 -8.76 3.55 -30.10
C ASP A 362 -7.30 3.17 -29.79
N ILE A 363 -7.12 2.36 -28.75
CA ILE A 363 -5.82 1.80 -28.36
C ILE A 363 -5.53 0.56 -29.23
N PRO A 364 -4.32 0.44 -29.83
CA PRO A 364 -3.94 -0.76 -30.56
C PRO A 364 -3.97 -2.02 -29.70
N GLU A 365 -4.48 -3.11 -30.24
CA GLU A 365 -4.41 -4.42 -29.60
C GLU A 365 -2.98 -4.98 -29.62
N ILE A 366 -2.59 -5.58 -28.50
CA ILE A 366 -1.37 -6.38 -28.34
C ILE A 366 -1.77 -7.75 -27.78
N ALA A 367 -0.83 -8.70 -27.71
CA ALA A 367 -1.11 -10.07 -27.30
C ALA A 367 -1.90 -10.14 -25.96
N GLY A 368 -3.23 -10.32 -26.05
CA GLY A 368 -4.14 -10.42 -24.91
C GLY A 368 -4.52 -9.11 -24.20
N ALA A 369 -4.13 -7.94 -24.71
CA ALA A 369 -4.39 -6.65 -24.06
C ALA A 369 -4.35 -5.47 -25.06
N PHE A 370 -4.20 -4.24 -24.56
CA PHE A 370 -4.10 -3.01 -25.34
C PHE A 370 -2.78 -2.26 -25.03
N ASP A 371 -2.16 -1.67 -26.05
CA ASP A 371 -0.91 -0.92 -25.93
C ASP A 371 -1.13 0.47 -25.33
N ALA A 372 -1.18 0.52 -24.00
CA ALA A 372 -1.28 1.78 -23.27
C ALA A 372 0.08 2.44 -22.95
N ASP A 373 1.21 1.93 -23.47
CA ASP A 373 2.50 2.58 -23.30
C ASP A 373 2.73 3.70 -24.33
N HIS A 374 2.18 3.55 -25.53
CA HIS A 374 2.39 4.45 -26.68
C HIS A 374 1.16 5.30 -26.98
N LEU A 375 0.74 6.11 -25.99
CA LEU A 375 -0.46 6.95 -26.07
C LEU A 375 -0.19 8.40 -26.53
N ALA A 376 1.06 8.78 -26.75
CA ALA A 376 1.46 10.10 -27.23
C ALA A 376 1.22 10.24 -28.74
N ARG A 377 -0.06 10.29 -29.17
CA ARG A 377 -0.47 10.41 -30.57
C ARG A 377 -1.59 11.44 -30.75
N ASP A 378 -1.62 12.08 -31.92
CA ASP A 378 -2.55 13.18 -32.21
C ASP A 378 -3.90 12.70 -32.79
N ASP A 379 -4.03 11.42 -33.11
CA ASP A 379 -5.17 10.84 -33.83
C ASP A 379 -6.09 9.98 -32.94
N VAL A 380 -6.05 10.16 -31.62
CA VAL A 380 -6.89 9.44 -30.66
C VAL A 380 -8.39 9.69 -30.92
N ARG A 381 -9.17 8.62 -31.00
CA ARG A 381 -10.61 8.61 -31.20
C ARG A 381 -11.32 7.95 -30.02
N PRO A 382 -12.41 8.54 -29.49
CA PRO A 382 -13.21 7.89 -28.47
C PRO A 382 -14.00 6.73 -29.06
N MET A 383 -14.29 5.72 -28.25
CA MET A 383 -15.04 4.52 -28.63
C MET A 383 -16.20 4.26 -27.65
N LEU A 384 -16.93 5.31 -27.30
CA LEU A 384 -17.93 5.32 -26.22
C LEU A 384 -19.33 4.88 -26.66
N ASP A 385 -19.61 4.76 -27.97
CA ASP A 385 -20.93 4.44 -28.53
C ASP A 385 -20.97 3.11 -29.30
N SER A 386 -20.03 2.22 -29.04
CA SER A 386 -20.02 0.86 -29.61
C SER A 386 -21.08 -0.05 -28.96
N ASP A 387 -21.32 -1.21 -29.57
CA ASP A 387 -22.19 -2.26 -28.99
C ASP A 387 -21.68 -2.77 -27.63
N ARG A 388 -20.35 -2.83 -27.43
CA ARG A 388 -19.73 -3.23 -26.16
C ARG A 388 -19.89 -2.16 -25.08
N ALA A 389 -19.77 -0.88 -25.45
CA ALA A 389 -20.05 0.23 -24.56
C ALA A 389 -21.53 0.29 -24.17
N LEU A 390 -22.43 -0.05 -25.10
CA LEU A 390 -23.86 -0.21 -24.82
C LEU A 390 -24.12 -1.33 -23.80
N ALA A 391 -23.51 -2.51 -23.98
CA ALA A 391 -23.63 -3.61 -23.03
C ALA A 391 -23.09 -3.24 -21.63
N ALA A 392 -21.99 -2.48 -21.56
CA ALA A 392 -21.47 -1.93 -20.31
C ALA A 392 -22.47 -0.96 -19.65
N ALA A 393 -23.07 -0.05 -20.42
CA ALA A 393 -24.08 0.89 -19.91
C ALA A 393 -25.34 0.19 -19.40
N GLU A 394 -25.80 -0.84 -20.10
CA GLU A 394 -26.95 -1.68 -19.70
C GLU A 394 -26.64 -2.47 -18.41
N TYR A 395 -25.43 -3.00 -18.27
CA TYR A 395 -25.00 -3.64 -17.03
C TYR A 395 -25.03 -2.69 -15.83
N LEU A 396 -24.62 -1.42 -16.00
CA LEU A 396 -24.75 -0.41 -14.93
C LEU A 396 -26.21 -0.13 -14.56
N MET A 397 -27.13 -0.16 -15.52
CA MET A 397 -28.57 -0.06 -15.26
C MET A 397 -29.08 -1.28 -14.46
N ASP A 398 -28.60 -2.48 -14.76
CA ASP A 398 -28.96 -3.69 -14.01
C ASP A 398 -28.41 -3.67 -12.59
N LEU A 399 -27.17 -3.20 -12.38
CA LEU A 399 -26.61 -3.02 -11.04
C LEU A 399 -27.44 -2.03 -10.20
N LEU A 400 -27.92 -0.95 -10.80
CA LEU A 400 -28.74 0.06 -10.14
C LEU A 400 -29.97 -0.56 -9.47
N ALA A 401 -30.60 -1.55 -10.11
CA ALA A 401 -31.80 -2.21 -9.60
C ALA A 401 -31.58 -2.97 -8.27
N TYR A 402 -30.34 -3.38 -7.96
CA TYR A 402 -30.01 -4.15 -6.75
C TYR A 402 -29.13 -3.38 -5.76
N SER A 403 -28.91 -2.09 -6.01
CA SER A 403 -28.05 -1.22 -5.22
C SER A 403 -28.80 -0.56 -4.04
N PRO A 404 -28.07 0.00 -3.05
CA PRO A 404 -28.66 0.89 -2.04
C PRO A 404 -29.45 2.06 -2.66
N PRO A 405 -30.51 2.57 -2.01
CA PRO A 405 -31.37 3.63 -2.55
C PRO A 405 -30.63 4.95 -2.78
N ASP A 406 -29.54 5.19 -2.05
CA ASP A 406 -28.69 6.38 -2.13
C ASP A 406 -27.46 6.20 -3.04
N ILE A 407 -27.39 5.11 -3.82
CA ILE A 407 -26.25 4.78 -4.69
C ILE A 407 -25.86 5.91 -5.64
N LEU A 408 -26.82 6.65 -6.19
CA LEU A 408 -26.59 7.80 -7.09
C LEU A 408 -25.91 9.00 -6.41
N SER A 409 -25.73 8.96 -5.08
CA SER A 409 -24.95 9.93 -4.32
C SER A 409 -23.61 9.36 -3.81
N MET A 410 -23.36 8.06 -4.02
CA MET A 410 -22.15 7.40 -3.57
C MET A 410 -21.00 7.61 -4.55
N SER A 411 -19.94 8.25 -4.05
CA SER A 411 -18.68 8.43 -4.75
C SER A 411 -17.63 7.49 -4.14
N TRP A 412 -16.41 7.97 -3.94
CA TRP A 412 -15.23 7.20 -3.61
C TRP A 412 -15.31 6.37 -2.32
N TYR A 413 -15.82 6.94 -1.23
CA TYR A 413 -15.79 6.31 0.09
C TYR A 413 -17.16 5.86 0.57
N GLU A 414 -18.24 6.43 0.03
CA GLU A 414 -19.59 6.15 0.51
C GLU A 414 -19.97 4.69 0.27
N ARG A 415 -19.51 4.08 -0.84
CA ARG A 415 -19.85 2.69 -1.22
C ARG A 415 -19.28 1.61 -0.28
N VAL A 416 -18.11 1.83 0.33
CA VAL A 416 -17.51 0.83 1.23
C VAL A 416 -18.17 0.80 2.61
N ARG A 417 -18.80 1.90 3.04
CA ARG A 417 -19.47 2.01 4.35
C ARG A 417 -20.62 1.01 4.53
N PRO A 418 -21.61 0.91 3.62
CA PRO A 418 -22.68 -0.07 3.78
C PRO A 418 -22.18 -1.51 3.61
N TYR A 419 -21.11 -1.74 2.84
CA TYR A 419 -20.44 -3.04 2.77
C TYR A 419 -19.81 -3.45 4.11
N ALA A 420 -18.99 -2.57 4.70
CA ALA A 420 -18.37 -2.77 6.01
C ALA A 420 -19.43 -2.93 7.12
N ALA A 421 -20.53 -2.17 7.05
CA ALA A 421 -21.67 -2.30 7.96
C ALA A 421 -22.49 -3.60 7.77
N GLY A 422 -22.10 -4.47 6.83
CA GLY A 422 -22.77 -5.74 6.57
C GLY A 422 -24.14 -5.62 5.92
N LYS A 423 -24.39 -4.55 5.16
CA LYS A 423 -25.65 -4.31 4.44
C LYS A 423 -25.59 -4.68 2.97
N VAL A 424 -24.41 -4.89 2.40
CA VAL A 424 -24.24 -5.18 0.97
C VAL A 424 -23.44 -6.47 0.79
N ALA A 425 -23.89 -7.35 -0.11
CA ALA A 425 -23.23 -8.62 -0.39
C ALA A 425 -21.92 -8.45 -1.17
N MET A 426 -21.92 -7.51 -2.11
CA MET A 426 -20.83 -7.27 -3.04
C MET A 426 -20.52 -5.77 -3.18
N ALA A 427 -19.28 -5.41 -3.47
CA ALA A 427 -18.93 -4.05 -3.81
C ALA A 427 -17.74 -4.00 -4.78
N TYR A 428 -17.86 -3.20 -5.83
CA TYR A 428 -16.68 -2.78 -6.59
C TYR A 428 -15.89 -1.79 -5.73
N GLY A 429 -14.60 -2.01 -5.51
CA GLY A 429 -13.83 -1.20 -4.57
C GLY A 429 -12.32 -1.27 -4.80
N TYR A 430 -11.66 -0.11 -4.70
CA TYR A 430 -10.19 -0.04 -4.70
C TYR A 430 -9.62 -0.71 -3.45
N THR A 431 -8.51 -1.45 -3.58
CA THR A 431 -7.85 -2.12 -2.45
C THR A 431 -7.48 -1.18 -1.30
N LEU A 432 -7.26 0.11 -1.57
CA LEU A 432 -7.04 1.15 -0.56
C LEU A 432 -8.21 1.32 0.43
N LEU A 433 -9.41 0.83 0.08
CA LEU A 433 -10.61 0.87 0.90
C LEU A 433 -10.75 -0.36 1.81
N ALA A 434 -9.96 -1.43 1.60
CA ALA A 434 -9.96 -2.61 2.46
C ALA A 434 -9.74 -2.32 3.96
N PRO A 435 -8.93 -1.31 4.38
CA PRO A 435 -8.78 -0.96 5.78
C PRO A 435 -10.11 -0.70 6.52
N TYR A 436 -11.15 -0.19 5.83
CA TYR A 436 -12.46 0.09 6.42
C TYR A 436 -13.19 -1.14 6.94
N PHE A 437 -12.83 -2.34 6.48
CA PHE A 437 -13.44 -3.57 6.94
C PHE A 437 -12.44 -4.64 7.39
N GLU A 438 -11.14 -4.43 7.19
CA GLU A 438 -10.09 -5.35 7.65
C GLU A 438 -9.45 -4.95 8.99
N LEU A 439 -9.40 -3.66 9.35
CA LEU A 439 -8.67 -3.24 10.57
C LEU A 439 -9.49 -3.39 11.84
N ASP A 440 -10.81 -3.23 11.77
CA ASP A 440 -11.71 -3.41 12.90
C ASP A 440 -12.18 -4.86 12.97
N SER A 441 -11.79 -5.59 14.01
CA SER A 441 -12.21 -6.98 14.23
C SER A 441 -13.69 -7.14 14.55
N ALA A 442 -14.37 -6.07 14.98
CA ALA A 442 -15.82 -6.05 15.19
C ALA A 442 -16.61 -5.81 13.89
N CYS A 443 -15.93 -5.44 12.80
CA CYS A 443 -16.57 -5.22 11.51
C CYS A 443 -17.22 -6.53 10.99
N PRO A 444 -18.50 -6.52 10.58
CA PRO A 444 -19.19 -7.68 10.02
C PRO A 444 -18.49 -8.36 8.83
N ALA A 445 -17.69 -7.63 8.07
CA ALA A 445 -16.94 -8.13 6.92
C ALA A 445 -15.49 -8.57 7.26
N HIS A 446 -15.02 -8.32 8.50
CA HIS A 446 -13.67 -8.69 8.92
C HIS A 446 -13.42 -10.20 8.79
N GLY A 447 -12.35 -10.57 8.07
CA GLY A 447 -12.01 -11.97 7.77
C GLY A 447 -13.00 -12.71 6.85
N ARG A 448 -14.11 -12.06 6.46
CA ARG A 448 -15.23 -12.64 5.69
C ARG A 448 -15.34 -12.09 4.27
N THR A 449 -14.46 -11.17 3.88
CA THR A 449 -14.34 -10.69 2.50
C THR A 449 -13.50 -11.63 1.64
N GLY A 450 -13.92 -11.81 0.39
CA GLY A 450 -13.11 -12.35 -0.69
C GLY A 450 -12.90 -11.28 -1.77
N TYR A 451 -11.84 -11.45 -2.55
CA TYR A 451 -11.38 -10.49 -3.55
C TYR A 451 -11.31 -11.17 -4.91
N LEU A 452 -11.94 -10.58 -5.91
CA LEU A 452 -11.93 -11.04 -7.29
C LEU A 452 -11.47 -9.91 -8.21
N PRO A 453 -10.89 -10.20 -9.38
CA PRO A 453 -10.82 -9.20 -10.44
C PRO A 453 -12.25 -8.79 -10.81
N HIS A 454 -12.40 -7.74 -11.62
CA HIS A 454 -13.69 -7.42 -12.19
C HIS A 454 -14.26 -8.63 -12.94
N PRO A 455 -15.51 -9.02 -12.63
CA PRO A 455 -16.22 -10.06 -13.36
C PRO A 455 -16.40 -9.63 -14.81
N HIS A 456 -16.07 -10.51 -15.76
CA HIS A 456 -16.04 -10.15 -17.17
C HIS A 456 -17.42 -10.29 -17.82
N GLY A 457 -17.69 -9.43 -18.80
CA GLY A 457 -18.83 -9.55 -19.71
C GLY A 457 -18.57 -10.54 -20.85
N PRO A 458 -19.53 -10.70 -21.76
CA PRO A 458 -19.31 -11.40 -23.02
C PRO A 458 -18.11 -10.81 -23.77
N ASP A 459 -17.24 -11.68 -24.28
CA ASP A 459 -15.96 -11.34 -24.96
C ASP A 459 -14.92 -10.56 -24.15
N GLY A 460 -15.20 -10.27 -22.87
CA GLY A 460 -14.26 -9.71 -21.93
C GLY A 460 -13.36 -10.77 -21.28
N MET A 461 -12.31 -10.29 -20.62
CA MET A 461 -11.43 -11.11 -19.78
C MET A 461 -11.42 -10.56 -18.36
N PRO A 462 -11.16 -11.39 -17.33
CA PRO A 462 -10.97 -10.90 -15.96
C PRO A 462 -9.90 -9.81 -15.93
N ILE A 463 -10.24 -8.66 -15.36
CA ILE A 463 -9.34 -7.50 -15.31
C ILE A 463 -9.42 -6.84 -13.93
N ALA A 464 -8.33 -6.28 -13.48
CA ALA A 464 -8.23 -5.53 -12.23
C ALA A 464 -7.66 -4.14 -12.55
N PRO A 465 -8.52 -3.17 -12.89
CA PRO A 465 -8.08 -1.84 -13.32
C PRO A 465 -7.21 -1.16 -12.26
N VAL A 466 -5.95 -0.88 -12.59
CA VAL A 466 -4.97 -0.36 -11.65
C VAL A 466 -5.21 1.12 -11.38
N GLY A 467 -5.56 1.45 -10.15
CA GLY A 467 -5.51 2.82 -9.62
C GLY A 467 -4.31 3.04 -8.71
N GLY A 468 -4.31 4.18 -8.03
CA GLY A 468 -3.29 4.53 -7.05
C GLY A 468 -2.52 5.77 -7.47
N TYR A 469 -1.53 6.12 -6.67
CA TYR A 469 -0.81 7.37 -6.81
C TYR A 469 0.68 7.15 -6.98
N VAL A 470 1.27 7.91 -7.89
CA VAL A 470 2.72 8.07 -8.00
C VAL A 470 3.14 9.35 -7.28
N LEU A 471 4.29 9.31 -6.61
CA LEU A 471 4.91 10.52 -6.07
C LEU A 471 5.83 11.12 -7.14
N CYS A 472 5.60 12.39 -7.46
CA CYS A 472 6.30 13.13 -8.50
C CYS A 472 6.98 14.37 -7.93
N VAL A 473 8.06 14.81 -8.58
CA VAL A 473 8.75 16.08 -8.29
C VAL A 473 8.17 17.17 -9.21
N PRO A 474 7.63 18.28 -8.67
CA PRO A 474 7.10 19.37 -9.49
C PRO A 474 8.15 20.00 -10.40
N ALA A 475 7.77 20.34 -11.64
CA ALA A 475 8.66 20.98 -12.61
C ALA A 475 9.18 22.34 -12.10
N ASN A 476 8.34 23.12 -11.42
CA ASN A 476 8.69 24.42 -10.86
C ASN A 476 9.29 24.36 -9.43
N LEU A 477 9.78 23.21 -8.98
CA LEU A 477 10.55 23.11 -7.73
C LEU A 477 11.88 23.87 -7.87
N ALA A 478 12.31 24.54 -6.80
CA ALA A 478 13.60 25.23 -6.80
C ALA A 478 14.74 24.21 -6.92
N GLU A 479 15.69 24.46 -7.83
CA GLU A 479 16.76 23.49 -8.18
C GLU A 479 17.60 23.07 -6.97
N ASP A 480 17.82 23.96 -6.02
CA ASP A 480 18.57 23.68 -4.78
C ASP A 480 17.89 22.65 -3.87
N ARG A 481 16.59 22.41 -4.06
CA ARG A 481 15.79 21.44 -3.30
C ARG A 481 15.68 20.08 -3.98
N VAL A 482 15.98 19.97 -5.27
CA VAL A 482 15.76 18.75 -6.07
C VAL A 482 16.55 17.54 -5.51
N PRO A 483 17.85 17.63 -5.18
CA PRO A 483 18.60 16.45 -4.74
C PRO A 483 18.05 15.82 -3.44
N ASP A 484 17.73 16.63 -2.45
CA ASP A 484 17.16 16.15 -1.17
C ASP A 484 15.72 15.66 -1.35
N THR A 485 14.95 16.28 -2.25
CA THR A 485 13.60 15.83 -2.60
C THR A 485 13.61 14.46 -3.25
N VAL A 486 14.53 14.22 -4.19
CA VAL A 486 14.77 12.90 -4.79
C VAL A 486 15.17 11.87 -3.74
N GLN A 487 16.03 12.25 -2.80
CA GLN A 487 16.41 11.34 -1.71
C GLN A 487 15.21 10.97 -0.83
N ALA A 488 14.34 11.93 -0.51
CA ALA A 488 13.11 11.66 0.22
C ALA A 488 12.14 10.77 -0.57
N LEU A 489 11.98 11.02 -1.88
CA LEU A 489 11.18 10.20 -2.77
C LEU A 489 11.61 8.73 -2.69
N VAL A 490 12.91 8.46 -2.91
CA VAL A 490 13.49 7.11 -2.79
C VAL A 490 13.25 6.51 -1.41
N SER A 491 13.39 7.29 -0.33
CA SER A 491 13.14 6.81 1.04
C SER A 491 11.69 6.42 1.26
N PHE A 492 10.73 7.26 0.85
CA PHE A 492 9.29 7.03 1.07
C PHE A 492 8.72 5.89 0.21
N THR A 493 9.35 5.60 -0.94
CA THR A 493 8.93 4.51 -1.85
C THR A 493 9.86 3.29 -1.77
N SER A 494 10.72 3.21 -0.75
CA SER A 494 11.59 2.04 -0.51
C SER A 494 10.77 0.84 -0.02
N PRO A 495 11.23 -0.41 -0.23
CA PRO A 495 10.56 -1.60 0.30
C PRO A 495 10.31 -1.53 1.81
N ALA A 496 11.29 -1.04 2.57
CA ALA A 496 11.17 -0.90 4.02
C ALA A 496 10.11 0.13 4.45
N ALA A 497 10.00 1.26 3.73
CA ALA A 497 8.93 2.24 3.98
C ALA A 497 7.55 1.67 3.60
N GLN A 498 7.45 0.99 2.45
CA GLN A 498 6.22 0.34 1.99
C GLN A 498 5.74 -0.76 2.94
N LYS A 499 6.65 -1.55 3.50
CA LYS A 499 6.34 -2.48 4.59
C LYS A 499 5.82 -1.76 5.83
N LEU A 500 6.46 -0.65 6.21
CA LEU A 500 6.03 0.15 7.36
C LEU A 500 4.60 0.71 7.15
N TYR A 501 4.27 1.14 5.93
CA TYR A 501 2.89 1.52 5.57
C TYR A 501 1.90 0.37 5.79
N ALA A 502 2.23 -0.82 5.28
CA ALA A 502 1.37 -2.00 5.39
C ALA A 502 1.13 -2.41 6.85
N GLN A 503 2.20 -2.44 7.67
CA GLN A 503 2.15 -2.78 9.09
C GLN A 503 1.29 -1.83 9.93
N ASN A 504 1.11 -0.58 9.46
CA ASN A 504 0.36 0.45 10.18
C ASN A 504 -1.00 0.76 9.57
N GLY A 505 -1.53 -0.15 8.75
CA GLY A 505 -2.93 -0.13 8.33
C GLY A 505 -3.14 0.02 6.82
N SER A 506 -2.09 0.30 6.04
CA SER A 506 -2.22 0.26 4.58
C SER A 506 -2.50 -1.17 4.09
N ARG A 507 -3.29 -1.28 3.02
CA ARG A 507 -3.57 -2.52 2.29
C ARG A 507 -3.14 -2.43 0.83
N THR A 508 -2.14 -1.60 0.60
CA THR A 508 -1.52 -1.34 -0.70
C THR A 508 -0.05 -1.72 -0.61
N ALA A 509 0.46 -2.43 -1.61
CA ALA A 509 1.88 -2.71 -1.74
C ALA A 509 2.24 -2.57 -3.22
N PRO A 510 2.91 -1.49 -3.66
CA PRO A 510 3.25 -1.34 -5.07
C PRO A 510 4.40 -2.25 -5.52
N ARG A 511 5.05 -2.94 -4.57
CA ARG A 511 6.25 -3.75 -4.77
C ARG A 511 6.02 -5.23 -4.47
N TYR A 512 6.50 -6.10 -5.35
CA TYR A 512 6.45 -7.56 -5.20
C TYR A 512 7.21 -8.03 -3.96
N SER A 513 8.37 -7.44 -3.64
CA SER A 513 9.13 -7.78 -2.43
C SER A 513 8.31 -7.55 -1.16
N VAL A 514 7.53 -6.46 -1.12
CA VAL A 514 6.68 -6.08 0.02
C VAL A 514 5.46 -7.00 0.10
N GLY A 515 4.78 -7.26 -1.01
CA GLY A 515 3.70 -8.24 -1.08
C GLY A 515 4.15 -9.67 -0.74
N SER A 516 5.44 -9.95 -0.93
CA SER A 516 6.07 -11.23 -0.62
C SER A 516 6.63 -11.38 0.79
N ASP A 517 6.75 -10.29 1.54
CA ASP A 517 7.25 -10.30 2.91
C ASP A 517 6.30 -11.09 3.83
N PRO A 518 6.80 -12.08 4.60
CA PRO A 518 5.92 -12.90 5.45
C PRO A 518 5.16 -12.12 6.53
N GLU A 519 5.72 -11.02 7.05
CA GLU A 519 5.02 -10.17 8.00
C GLU A 519 3.90 -9.40 7.32
N VAL A 520 4.12 -8.91 6.10
CA VAL A 520 3.09 -8.20 5.32
C VAL A 520 1.97 -9.15 4.88
N ARG A 521 2.31 -10.33 4.35
CA ARG A 521 1.34 -11.36 3.92
C ARG A 521 0.38 -11.77 5.03
N ARG A 522 0.87 -11.84 6.29
CA ARG A 522 0.04 -12.19 7.44
C ARG A 522 -1.00 -11.12 7.80
N LEU A 523 -0.83 -9.88 7.35
CA LEU A 523 -1.75 -8.79 7.67
C LEU A 523 -3.05 -8.87 6.86
N SER A 524 -2.99 -9.35 5.62
CA SER A 524 -4.16 -9.44 4.75
C SER A 524 -3.92 -10.36 3.55
N PRO A 525 -4.91 -11.17 3.14
CA PRO A 525 -4.84 -11.97 1.91
C PRO A 525 -4.81 -11.10 0.64
N ILE A 526 -5.12 -9.80 0.74
CA ILE A 526 -5.16 -8.89 -0.41
C ILE A 526 -3.80 -8.76 -1.10
N PHE A 527 -2.70 -8.82 -0.34
CA PHE A 527 -1.34 -8.69 -0.88
C PHE A 527 -1.02 -9.85 -1.82
N GLU A 528 -1.24 -11.08 -1.36
CA GLU A 528 -1.08 -12.27 -2.20
C GLU A 528 -2.05 -12.28 -3.38
N THR A 529 -3.29 -11.86 -3.17
CA THR A 529 -4.30 -11.82 -4.23
C THR A 529 -3.91 -10.88 -5.36
N VAL A 530 -3.44 -9.66 -5.04
CA VAL A 530 -3.00 -8.66 -6.02
C VAL A 530 -1.74 -9.12 -6.74
N ASP A 531 -0.78 -9.72 -6.04
CA ASP A 531 0.41 -10.30 -6.68
C ASP A 531 0.00 -11.40 -7.69
N GLN A 532 -0.89 -12.31 -7.30
CA GLN A 532 -1.42 -13.35 -8.19
C GLN A 532 -2.19 -12.80 -9.40
N MET A 533 -2.90 -11.68 -9.25
CA MET A 533 -3.53 -10.98 -10.38
C MET A 533 -2.48 -10.40 -11.32
N SER A 534 -1.41 -9.84 -10.77
CA SER A 534 -0.28 -9.32 -11.57
C SER A 534 0.39 -10.43 -12.38
N TRP A 535 0.65 -11.59 -11.76
CA TRP A 535 1.24 -12.75 -12.44
C TRP A 535 0.36 -13.39 -13.52
N ARG A 536 -0.96 -13.14 -13.47
CA ARG A 536 -1.94 -13.59 -14.48
C ARG A 536 -2.25 -12.51 -15.52
N ASP A 537 -1.50 -11.41 -15.53
CA ASP A 537 -1.71 -10.24 -16.39
C ASP A 537 -3.12 -9.61 -16.26
N GLU A 538 -3.76 -9.76 -15.09
CA GLU A 538 -5.09 -9.19 -14.82
C GLU A 538 -4.98 -7.73 -14.36
N LEU A 539 -3.85 -7.32 -13.76
CA LEU A 539 -3.60 -5.92 -13.42
C LEU A 539 -3.36 -5.11 -14.70
N GLN A 540 -4.25 -4.17 -15.01
CA GLN A 540 -4.20 -3.41 -16.26
C GLN A 540 -4.49 -1.93 -16.03
N PHE A 541 -3.76 -1.05 -16.72
CA PHE A 541 -3.96 0.41 -16.62
C PHE A 541 -4.62 1.02 -17.86
N TRP A 542 -4.67 0.28 -18.99
CA TRP A 542 -5.37 0.70 -20.21
C TRP A 542 -6.87 1.00 -20.04
N PRO A 543 -7.63 0.47 -19.04
CA PRO A 543 -9.04 0.86 -18.84
C PRO A 543 -9.23 2.35 -18.55
N ARG A 544 -8.20 3.00 -18.00
CA ARG A 544 -8.17 4.44 -17.74
C ARG A 544 -6.87 4.99 -18.32
N PRO A 545 -6.80 5.10 -19.66
CA PRO A 545 -5.55 5.42 -20.34
C PRO A 545 -5.07 6.81 -19.93
N PRO A 546 -3.79 7.00 -19.59
CA PRO A 546 -3.29 8.26 -19.04
C PRO A 546 -3.13 9.38 -20.07
N ILE A 547 -4.06 9.54 -21.01
CA ILE A 547 -4.02 10.62 -22.01
C ILE A 547 -4.32 11.99 -21.38
N PRO A 548 -3.85 13.10 -21.98
CA PRO A 548 -4.00 14.42 -21.38
C PRO A 548 -5.45 14.88 -21.13
N GLN A 549 -6.39 14.42 -21.94
CA GLN A 549 -7.81 14.78 -21.85
C GLN A 549 -8.63 13.83 -20.96
N ILE A 550 -8.01 12.83 -20.31
CA ILE A 550 -8.73 11.78 -19.57
C ILE A 550 -9.68 12.33 -18.50
N SER A 551 -9.28 13.40 -17.80
CA SER A 551 -10.10 14.06 -16.78
C SER A 551 -11.39 14.67 -17.35
N GLU A 552 -11.35 15.17 -18.59
CA GLU A 552 -12.53 15.67 -19.30
C GLU A 552 -13.44 14.52 -19.73
N LEU A 553 -12.87 13.42 -20.21
CA LEU A 553 -13.60 12.19 -20.56
C LEU A 553 -14.33 11.60 -19.33
N PHE A 554 -13.69 11.54 -18.15
CA PHE A 554 -14.37 11.14 -16.91
C PHE A 554 -15.58 12.03 -16.61
N THR A 555 -15.43 13.34 -16.78
CA THR A 555 -16.51 14.30 -16.53
C THR A 555 -17.64 14.15 -17.53
N ILE A 556 -17.33 13.95 -18.82
CA ILE A 556 -18.32 13.73 -19.89
C ILE A 556 -19.13 12.46 -19.59
N CYS A 557 -18.45 11.31 -19.45
CA CYS A 557 -19.09 10.03 -19.17
C CYS A 557 -19.91 10.11 -17.88
N GLY A 558 -19.31 10.63 -16.80
CA GLY A 558 -19.97 10.73 -15.51
C GLY A 558 -21.19 11.65 -15.47
N HIS A 559 -21.33 12.57 -16.43
CA HIS A 559 -22.52 13.41 -16.58
C HIS A 559 -23.60 12.71 -17.40
N GLU A 560 -23.26 12.21 -18.59
CA GLU A 560 -24.24 11.59 -19.50
C GLU A 560 -24.77 10.27 -18.93
N LEU A 561 -23.90 9.42 -18.37
CA LEU A 561 -24.32 8.16 -17.75
C LEU A 561 -25.12 8.40 -16.46
N HIS A 562 -24.93 9.53 -15.78
CA HIS A 562 -25.77 9.83 -14.61
C HIS A 562 -27.20 10.20 -15.05
N ASP A 563 -27.36 10.95 -16.14
CA ASP A 563 -28.67 11.25 -16.71
C ASP A 563 -29.35 9.97 -17.23
N MET A 564 -28.58 9.02 -17.77
CA MET A 564 -29.04 7.66 -18.08
C MET A 564 -29.55 6.92 -16.84
N LEU A 565 -28.76 6.84 -15.77
CA LEU A 565 -29.16 6.15 -14.53
C LEU A 565 -30.40 6.78 -13.87
N ARG A 566 -30.65 8.07 -14.10
CA ARG A 566 -31.86 8.76 -13.65
C ARG A 566 -33.07 8.56 -14.57
N GLY A 567 -32.89 7.93 -15.72
CA GLY A 567 -33.93 7.69 -16.71
C GLY A 567 -34.31 8.92 -17.55
N PHE A 568 -33.45 9.94 -17.60
CA PHE A 568 -33.69 11.13 -18.44
C PHE A 568 -33.39 10.88 -19.91
N VAL A 569 -32.53 9.92 -20.20
CA VAL A 569 -32.12 9.48 -21.54
C VAL A 569 -31.95 7.96 -21.55
N THR A 570 -32.08 7.35 -22.73
CA THR A 570 -31.76 5.94 -22.91
C THR A 570 -30.24 5.69 -22.90
N PRO A 571 -29.77 4.45 -22.66
CA PRO A 571 -28.35 4.12 -22.76
C PRO A 571 -27.72 4.54 -24.09
N SER A 572 -28.34 4.19 -25.22
CA SER A 572 -27.82 4.55 -26.56
C SER A 572 -27.72 6.07 -26.76
N GLU A 573 -28.71 6.84 -26.31
CA GLU A 573 -28.66 8.32 -26.39
C GLU A 573 -27.57 8.91 -25.50
N ALA A 574 -27.38 8.40 -24.29
CA ALA A 574 -26.31 8.86 -23.39
C ALA A 574 -24.92 8.61 -23.98
N LEU A 575 -24.72 7.42 -24.57
CA LEU A 575 -23.46 7.06 -25.21
C LEU A 575 -23.18 7.89 -26.45
N ALA A 576 -24.18 8.12 -27.31
CA ALA A 576 -24.03 9.00 -28.48
C ALA A 576 -23.66 10.44 -28.08
N ARG A 577 -24.25 10.97 -26.99
CA ARG A 577 -23.88 12.28 -26.44
C ARG A 577 -22.46 12.28 -25.87
N ALA A 578 -22.09 11.24 -25.14
CA ALA A 578 -20.75 11.10 -24.57
C ALA A 578 -19.69 11.03 -25.66
N GLN A 579 -19.93 10.23 -26.71
CA GLN A 579 -19.08 10.13 -27.90
C GLN A 579 -18.89 11.48 -28.57
N ALA A 580 -19.97 12.19 -28.92
CA ALA A 580 -19.88 13.48 -29.59
C ALA A 580 -19.11 14.54 -28.77
N ARG A 581 -19.36 14.60 -27.46
CA ARG A 581 -18.64 15.50 -26.54
C ARG A 581 -17.16 15.11 -26.39
N ALA A 582 -16.86 13.82 -26.37
CA ALA A 582 -15.49 13.30 -26.29
C ALA A 582 -14.69 13.60 -27.56
N GLU A 583 -15.30 13.47 -28.74
CA GLU A 583 -14.67 13.84 -30.01
C GLU A 583 -14.30 15.33 -30.05
N GLU A 584 -15.17 16.18 -29.52
CA GLU A 584 -14.88 17.61 -29.41
C GLU A 584 -13.72 17.87 -28.44
N ALA A 585 -13.74 17.23 -27.27
CA ALA A 585 -12.69 17.37 -26.25
C ALA A 585 -11.31 16.93 -26.77
N LEU A 586 -11.24 15.78 -27.45
CA LEU A 586 -9.99 15.24 -27.98
C LEU A 586 -9.39 16.07 -29.13
N ARG A 587 -10.20 16.85 -29.86
CA ARG A 587 -9.71 17.80 -30.87
C ARG A 587 -9.10 19.08 -30.28
N ARG A 588 -9.37 19.38 -29.01
CA ARG A 588 -8.85 20.60 -28.38
C ARG A 588 -7.40 20.37 -27.92
N PRO A 589 -6.48 21.32 -28.18
CA PRO A 589 -5.13 21.25 -27.65
C PRO A 589 -5.16 21.34 -26.13
N VAL A 590 -4.27 20.59 -25.49
CA VAL A 590 -4.06 20.64 -24.04
C VAL A 590 -3.33 21.93 -23.72
N THR A 591 -4.01 22.90 -23.13
CA THR A 591 -3.44 24.20 -22.73
C THR A 591 -2.97 24.23 -21.29
#